data_AF-A0A356GDM6-F1
#
_entry.id   AF-A0A356GDM6-F1
#
_cell.length_a   1.000
_cell.length_b   1.000
_cell.length_c   1.000
_cell.angle_alpha   90.00
_cell.angle_beta   90.00
_cell.angle_gamma   90.00
#
_symmetry.space_group_name_H-M   'P 1'
#
loop_
_entity.id
_entity.type
_entity.pdbx_description
1 polymer ?
#
loop_
_entity_poly.entity_id
_entity_poly.type
_entity_poly.pdbx_seq_one_letter_code
_entity_poly.pdbx_strand_id
1 'polypeptide(L)'
;MNGFFYDDPLDILKFFLLGVLAGVYYDFFRIIRIARRSDSPVKANSFYLKVAPKHFFENRKKAPLTGAADTVLVFIEDLLFTIGCALAFIFLTYATNEGEIRIFGFILVAFGFLLYRISIGKAVIYISGHIIFSAKILIYWIMYIIIKPIRLFCGFAKRTVRWIFAKTVGALAAKISYRRQRDYTKKLCSELLKNAENGFTRDAEVEMR
;
A
#
# COMPACT_ATOMS: atom_id res chain seq x y z
N MET A 1 -56.02 -9.41 -28.44
CA MET A 1 -55.03 -8.36 -28.07
C MET A 1 -53.71 -9.06 -27.83
N ASN A 2 -52.64 -8.63 -28.50
CA ASN A 2 -51.36 -9.31 -28.46
C ASN A 2 -50.71 -9.09 -27.08
N GLY A 3 -50.95 -10.00 -26.12
CA GLY A 3 -50.35 -9.98 -24.76
C GLY A 3 -48.83 -10.19 -24.72
N PHE A 4 -48.15 -9.87 -25.82
CA PHE A 4 -46.71 -9.96 -25.99
C PHE A 4 -46.01 -8.64 -25.68
N PHE A 5 -46.71 -7.51 -25.82
CA PHE A 5 -46.20 -6.17 -25.51
C PHE A 5 -46.82 -5.61 -24.24
N TYR A 6 -46.11 -4.70 -23.58
CA TYR A 6 -46.68 -3.93 -22.47
C TYR A 6 -47.79 -3.03 -23.00
N ASP A 7 -48.97 -3.12 -22.39
CA ASP A 7 -50.13 -2.30 -22.76
C ASP A 7 -49.90 -0.82 -22.41
N ASP A 8 -49.15 -0.57 -21.33
CA ASP A 8 -48.80 0.77 -20.87
C ASP A 8 -47.35 1.16 -21.25
N PRO A 9 -47.15 2.30 -21.93
CA PRO A 9 -45.81 2.79 -22.27
C PRO A 9 -44.99 3.18 -21.03
N LEU A 10 -45.65 3.42 -19.90
CA LEU A 10 -45.00 3.70 -18.62
C LEU A 10 -44.22 2.49 -18.10
N ASP A 11 -44.68 1.27 -18.35
CA ASP A 11 -43.99 0.08 -17.89
C ASP A 11 -42.71 -0.16 -18.68
N ILE A 12 -42.75 0.10 -19.99
CA ILE A 12 -41.56 0.09 -20.85
C ILE A 12 -40.49 1.04 -20.28
N LEU A 13 -40.90 2.25 -19.89
CA LEU A 13 -40.01 3.24 -19.29
C LEU A 13 -39.45 2.78 -17.94
N LYS A 14 -40.26 2.14 -17.08
CA LYS A 14 -39.81 1.62 -15.77
C LYS A 14 -38.72 0.54 -15.94
N PHE A 15 -38.92 -0.42 -16.84
CA PHE A 15 -37.91 -1.46 -17.10
C PHE A 15 -36.64 -0.87 -17.71
N PHE A 16 -36.76 0.09 -18.61
CA PHE A 16 -35.62 0.81 -19.13
C PHE A 16 -34.83 1.55 -18.04
N LEU A 17 -35.52 2.30 -17.19
CA LEU A 17 -34.92 3.03 -16.07
C LEU A 17 -34.28 2.11 -15.05
N LEU A 18 -34.86 0.93 -14.79
CA LEU A 18 -34.24 -0.09 -13.94
C LEU A 18 -32.88 -0.52 -14.51
N GLY A 19 -32.77 -0.67 -15.83
CA GLY A 19 -31.50 -0.93 -16.50
C GLY A 19 -30.47 0.18 -16.28
N VAL A 20 -30.90 1.44 -16.41
CA VAL A 20 -30.04 2.61 -16.14
C VAL A 20 -29.57 2.63 -14.68
N LEU A 21 -30.47 2.37 -13.72
CA LEU A 21 -30.15 2.30 -12.29
C LEU A 21 -29.20 1.15 -11.97
N ALA A 22 -29.38 -0.02 -12.60
CA ALA A 22 -28.43 -1.13 -12.52
C ALA A 22 -27.04 -0.72 -13.04
N GLY A 23 -26.98 0.16 -14.06
CA GLY A 23 -25.75 0.76 -14.57
C GLY A 23 -25.04 1.62 -13.52
N VAL A 24 -25.78 2.48 -12.83
CA VAL A 24 -25.26 3.31 -11.72
C VAL A 24 -24.75 2.41 -10.58
N TYR A 25 -25.53 1.39 -10.23
CA TYR A 25 -25.17 0.43 -9.19
C TYR A 25 -23.89 -0.34 -9.53
N TYR A 26 -23.74 -0.76 -10.80
CA TYR A 26 -22.51 -1.39 -11.29
C TYR A 26 -21.29 -0.46 -11.21
N ASP A 27 -21.45 0.81 -11.56
CA ASP A 27 -20.36 1.79 -11.51
C ASP A 27 -19.83 1.98 -10.08
N PHE A 28 -20.66 1.87 -9.04
CA PHE A 28 -20.19 1.91 -7.65
C PHE A 28 -19.15 0.82 -7.36
N PHE A 29 -19.47 -0.44 -7.65
CA PHE A 29 -18.50 -1.55 -7.46
C PHE A 29 -17.28 -1.42 -8.36
N ARG A 30 -17.48 -0.96 -9.60
CA ARG A 30 -16.39 -0.70 -10.54
C ARG A 30 -15.41 0.35 -10.01
N ILE A 31 -15.90 1.43 -9.41
CA ILE A 31 -15.08 2.49 -8.80
C ILE A 31 -14.29 1.94 -7.63
N ILE A 32 -14.91 1.17 -6.74
CA ILE A 32 -14.23 0.53 -5.59
C ILE A 32 -13.10 -0.38 -6.10
N ARG A 33 -13.37 -1.18 -7.13
CA ARG A 33 -12.37 -2.07 -7.77
C ARG A 33 -11.19 -1.29 -8.34
N ILE A 34 -11.44 -0.17 -9.02
CA ILE A 34 -10.39 0.72 -9.54
C ILE A 34 -9.61 1.38 -8.40
N ALA A 35 -10.28 1.75 -7.30
CA ALA A 35 -9.64 2.36 -6.14
C ALA A 35 -8.65 1.41 -5.46
N ARG A 36 -9.03 0.13 -5.30
CA ARG A 36 -8.17 -0.93 -4.75
C ARG A 36 -6.96 -1.23 -5.62
N ARG A 37 -7.11 -1.17 -6.94
CA ARG A 37 -5.98 -1.37 -7.85
C ARG A 37 -4.92 -0.29 -7.58
N SER A 38 -3.69 -0.77 -7.40
CA SER A 38 -2.51 0.06 -7.16
C SER A 38 -2.20 0.97 -8.36
N ASP A 39 -2.64 0.55 -9.55
CA ASP A 39 -2.43 1.26 -10.79
C ASP A 39 -3.27 2.55 -10.81
N SER A 40 -2.60 3.69 -10.89
CA SER A 40 -3.27 4.98 -11.04
C SER A 40 -3.91 5.06 -12.43
N PRO A 41 -5.24 5.30 -12.54
CA PRO A 41 -5.91 5.41 -13.84
C PRO A 41 -5.52 6.68 -14.62
N VAL A 42 -4.81 7.60 -13.98
CA VAL A 42 -4.37 8.87 -14.57
C VAL A 42 -3.07 8.65 -15.35
N LYS A 43 -3.06 9.05 -16.63
CA LYS A 43 -1.88 8.98 -17.52
C LYS A 43 -0.67 9.64 -16.85
N ALA A 44 0.50 9.04 -17.07
CA ALA A 44 1.78 9.36 -16.46
C ALA A 44 2.34 10.79 -16.73
N ASN A 45 1.58 11.67 -17.39
CA ASN A 45 2.01 13.03 -17.73
C ASN A 45 1.15 14.13 -17.08
N SER A 46 0.39 13.78 -16.03
CA SER A 46 -0.52 14.71 -15.37
C SER A 46 0.21 15.57 -14.32
N PHE A 47 -0.18 16.85 -14.21
CA PHE A 47 0.32 17.86 -13.25
C PHE A 47 0.60 17.27 -11.86
N TYR A 48 -0.23 16.34 -11.42
CA TYR A 48 -0.14 15.75 -10.11
C TYR A 48 1.08 14.86 -9.84
N LEU A 49 1.72 14.26 -10.85
CA LEU A 49 2.99 13.56 -10.65
C LEU A 49 4.13 14.51 -10.27
N LYS A 50 3.96 15.81 -10.55
CA LYS A 50 4.86 16.87 -10.08
C LYS A 50 4.70 17.16 -8.59
N VAL A 51 3.50 16.94 -8.04
CA VAL A 51 3.12 17.23 -6.65
C VAL A 51 3.33 16.01 -5.74
N ALA A 52 3.35 14.81 -6.32
CA ALA A 52 3.60 13.56 -5.62
C ALA A 52 5.06 13.45 -5.11
N PRO A 53 5.29 12.98 -3.87
CA PRO A 53 6.64 12.73 -3.37
C PRO A 53 7.32 11.59 -4.14
N LYS A 54 8.33 11.94 -4.96
CA LYS A 54 9.00 11.04 -5.94
C LYS A 54 9.55 9.75 -5.34
N HIS A 55 10.09 9.79 -4.12
CA HIS A 55 10.82 8.67 -3.52
C HIS A 55 9.99 7.44 -3.12
N PHE A 56 8.65 7.51 -3.18
CA PHE A 56 7.80 6.40 -2.71
C PHE A 56 7.09 5.64 -3.83
N PHE A 57 6.86 6.26 -5.00
CA PHE A 57 6.23 5.59 -6.14
C PHE A 57 7.17 4.61 -6.86
N GLU A 58 8.47 4.83 -6.76
CA GLU A 58 9.51 4.11 -7.50
C GLU A 58 9.73 2.66 -7.00
N ASN A 59 9.32 2.34 -5.77
CA ASN A 59 9.54 1.03 -5.14
C ASN A 59 8.26 0.22 -4.89
N ARG A 60 7.18 0.46 -5.65
CA ARG A 60 5.95 -0.34 -5.56
C ARG A 60 6.10 -1.67 -6.28
N LYS A 61 6.87 -2.59 -5.70
CA LYS A 61 6.68 -4.03 -6.01
C LYS A 61 5.28 -4.41 -5.54
N LYS A 62 4.44 -4.91 -6.45
CA LYS A 62 3.09 -5.42 -6.14
C LYS A 62 3.22 -6.41 -4.98
N ALA A 63 2.62 -6.11 -3.82
CA ALA A 63 2.65 -7.04 -2.69
C ALA A 63 1.95 -8.34 -3.13
N PRO A 64 2.61 -9.51 -3.07
CA PRO A 64 2.05 -10.75 -3.61
C PRO A 64 0.88 -11.29 -2.78
N LEU A 65 0.78 -10.90 -1.50
CA LEU A 65 -0.28 -11.35 -0.58
C LEU A 65 -1.68 -10.80 -0.91
N THR A 66 -1.83 -9.84 -1.84
CA THR A 66 -3.14 -9.22 -2.14
C THR A 66 -3.91 -9.91 -3.27
N GLY A 67 -3.32 -10.89 -3.97
CA GLY A 67 -3.98 -11.51 -5.14
C GLY A 67 -5.23 -12.33 -4.79
N ALA A 68 -5.13 -13.21 -3.79
CA ALA A 68 -6.26 -14.06 -3.38
C ALA A 68 -7.38 -13.23 -2.72
N ALA A 69 -7.04 -12.30 -1.82
CA ALA A 69 -8.02 -11.43 -1.17
C ALA A 69 -8.73 -10.51 -2.17
N ASP A 70 -8.03 -9.95 -3.16
CA ASP A 70 -8.66 -9.13 -4.20
C ASP A 70 -9.59 -9.98 -5.10
N THR A 71 -9.21 -11.23 -5.39
CA THR A 71 -10.06 -12.16 -6.13
C THR A 71 -11.35 -12.48 -5.37
N VAL A 72 -11.24 -12.77 -4.08
CA VAL A 72 -12.41 -13.02 -3.20
C VAL A 72 -13.30 -11.78 -3.11
N LEU A 73 -12.71 -10.58 -2.97
CA LEU A 73 -13.48 -9.35 -2.94
C LEU A 73 -14.20 -9.09 -4.26
N VAL A 74 -13.55 -9.30 -5.40
CA VAL A 74 -14.19 -9.17 -6.72
C VAL A 74 -15.34 -10.17 -6.86
N PHE A 75 -15.17 -11.40 -6.38
CA PHE A 75 -16.24 -12.40 -6.37
C PHE A 75 -17.43 -11.96 -5.51
N ILE A 76 -17.18 -11.42 -4.31
CA ILE A 76 -18.24 -10.90 -3.43
C ILE A 76 -18.96 -9.71 -4.08
N GLU A 77 -18.22 -8.80 -4.72
CA GLU A 77 -18.81 -7.67 -5.46
C GLU A 77 -19.73 -8.15 -6.58
N ASP A 78 -19.27 -9.11 -7.39
CA ASP A 78 -20.05 -9.63 -8.52
C ASP A 78 -21.29 -10.40 -8.01
N LEU A 79 -21.18 -11.11 -6.89
CA LEU A 79 -22.30 -11.79 -6.24
C LEU A 79 -23.36 -10.80 -5.71
N LEU A 80 -22.93 -9.78 -4.97
CA LEU A 80 -23.81 -8.73 -4.45
C LEU A 80 -24.51 -7.97 -5.59
N PHE A 81 -23.77 -7.66 -6.66
CA PHE A 81 -24.33 -7.04 -7.84
C PHE A 81 -25.41 -7.91 -8.48
N THR A 82 -25.12 -9.20 -8.69
CA THR A 82 -26.06 -10.14 -9.30
C THR A 82 -27.33 -10.30 -8.48
N ILE A 83 -27.19 -10.48 -7.17
CA ILE A 83 -28.33 -10.59 -6.25
C ILE A 83 -29.15 -9.30 -6.25
N GLY A 84 -28.49 -8.13 -6.18
CA GLY A 84 -29.17 -6.83 -6.20
C GLY A 84 -29.96 -6.60 -7.50
N CYS A 85 -29.37 -6.89 -8.66
CA CYS A 85 -30.05 -6.80 -9.95
C CYS A 85 -31.21 -7.79 -10.07
N ALA A 86 -31.03 -9.03 -9.63
CA ALA A 86 -32.08 -10.05 -9.66
C ALA A 86 -33.27 -9.64 -8.78
N LEU A 87 -33.01 -9.22 -7.53
CA LEU A 87 -34.05 -8.77 -6.62
C LEU A 87 -34.80 -7.55 -7.18
N ALA A 88 -34.09 -6.54 -7.67
CA ALA A 88 -34.72 -5.35 -8.23
C ALA A 88 -35.58 -5.68 -9.46
N PHE A 89 -35.13 -6.60 -10.32
CA PHE A 89 -35.91 -7.09 -11.46
C PHE A 89 -37.16 -7.86 -11.04
N ILE A 90 -37.03 -8.77 -10.06
CA ILE A 90 -38.15 -9.55 -9.53
C ILE A 90 -39.19 -8.62 -8.89
N PHE A 91 -38.76 -7.69 -8.03
CA PHE A 91 -39.68 -6.73 -7.40
C PHE A 91 -40.40 -5.87 -8.43
N LEU A 92 -39.70 -5.38 -9.46
CA LEU A 92 -40.35 -4.59 -10.50
C LEU A 92 -41.34 -5.44 -11.32
N THR A 93 -40.98 -6.68 -11.65
CA THR A 93 -41.84 -7.60 -12.39
C THR A 93 -43.09 -7.95 -11.57
N TYR A 94 -42.95 -8.16 -10.27
CA TYR A 94 -44.07 -8.40 -9.37
C TYR A 94 -45.01 -7.19 -9.28
N ALA A 95 -44.44 -5.98 -9.20
CA ALA A 95 -45.22 -4.74 -9.09
C ALA A 95 -45.92 -4.32 -10.41
N THR A 96 -45.41 -4.74 -11.57
CA THR A 96 -45.92 -4.30 -12.89
C THR A 96 -46.69 -5.37 -13.65
N ASN A 97 -46.35 -6.66 -13.48
CA ASN A 97 -46.96 -7.77 -14.24
C ASN A 97 -47.47 -8.88 -13.33
N GLU A 98 -47.77 -8.60 -12.05
CA GLU A 98 -48.21 -9.60 -11.07
C GLU A 98 -47.26 -10.81 -10.92
N GLY A 99 -46.00 -10.65 -11.33
CA GLY A 99 -44.98 -11.70 -11.29
C GLY A 99 -44.81 -12.47 -12.60
N GLU A 100 -45.57 -12.16 -13.66
CA GLU A 100 -45.36 -12.75 -14.98
C GLU A 100 -44.06 -12.24 -15.63
N ILE A 101 -43.13 -13.16 -15.88
CA ILE A 101 -41.83 -12.84 -16.48
C ILE A 101 -42.00 -12.66 -17.98
N ARG A 102 -41.93 -11.40 -18.44
CA ARG A 102 -41.94 -11.05 -19.86
C ARG A 102 -40.51 -10.84 -20.39
N ILE A 103 -40.18 -11.51 -21.49
CA ILE A 103 -38.84 -11.43 -22.13
C ILE A 103 -38.48 -9.99 -22.51
N PHE A 104 -39.45 -9.19 -22.96
CA PHE A 104 -39.20 -7.78 -23.31
C PHE A 104 -38.74 -6.93 -22.14
N GLY A 105 -39.24 -7.17 -20.92
CA GLY A 105 -38.79 -6.47 -19.72
C GLY A 105 -37.31 -6.71 -19.47
N PHE A 106 -36.85 -7.95 -19.66
CA PHE A 106 -35.44 -8.29 -19.56
C PHE A 106 -34.59 -7.60 -20.64
N ILE A 107 -35.07 -7.58 -21.89
CA ILE A 107 -34.40 -6.89 -23.00
C ILE A 107 -34.28 -5.38 -22.73
N LEU A 108 -35.34 -4.74 -22.22
CA LEU A 108 -35.37 -3.32 -21.88
C LEU A 108 -34.38 -2.97 -20.77
N VAL A 109 -34.29 -3.81 -19.73
CA VAL A 109 -33.31 -3.64 -18.65
C VAL A 109 -31.89 -3.77 -19.20
N ALA A 110 -31.62 -4.80 -20.00
CA ALA A 110 -30.31 -5.00 -20.62
C ALA A 110 -29.93 -3.82 -21.53
N PHE A 111 -30.89 -3.31 -22.29
CA PHE A 111 -30.71 -2.16 -23.19
C PHE A 111 -30.43 -0.86 -22.42
N GLY A 112 -31.21 -0.56 -21.37
CA GLY A 112 -30.98 0.59 -20.50
C GLY A 112 -29.62 0.56 -19.82
N PHE A 113 -29.21 -0.62 -19.33
CA PHE A 113 -27.88 -0.84 -18.76
C PHE A 113 -26.76 -0.56 -19.77
N LEU A 114 -26.88 -1.11 -20.98
CA LEU A 114 -25.88 -0.95 -22.03
C LEU A 114 -25.75 0.51 -22.46
N LEU A 115 -26.87 1.20 -22.65
CA LEU A 115 -26.89 2.61 -23.01
C LEU A 115 -26.24 3.47 -21.94
N TYR A 116 -26.53 3.23 -20.66
CA TYR A 116 -25.86 3.92 -19.56
C TYR A 116 -24.35 3.71 -19.60
N ARG A 117 -23.91 2.46 -19.78
CA ARG A 117 -22.48 2.08 -19.77
C ARG A 117 -21.70 2.74 -20.90
N ILE A 118 -22.31 2.90 -22.08
CA ILE A 118 -21.69 3.52 -23.24
C ILE A 118 -21.63 5.05 -23.11
N SER A 119 -22.67 5.65 -22.54
CA SER A 119 -22.83 7.10 -22.42
C SER A 119 -22.21 7.66 -21.12
N ILE A 120 -22.96 7.62 -20.03
CA ILE A 120 -22.65 8.27 -18.75
C ILE A 120 -21.52 7.53 -18.02
N GLY A 121 -21.48 6.20 -18.12
CA GLY A 121 -20.49 5.40 -17.40
C GLY A 121 -19.04 5.79 -17.73
N LYS A 122 -18.75 6.22 -18.97
CA LYS A 122 -17.42 6.72 -19.35
C LYS A 122 -17.04 7.99 -18.58
N ALA A 123 -17.97 8.92 -18.45
CA ALA A 123 -17.76 10.17 -17.72
C ALA A 123 -17.59 9.91 -16.21
N VAL A 124 -18.40 9.01 -15.65
CA VAL A 124 -18.31 8.62 -14.24
C VAL A 124 -16.92 8.08 -13.92
N ILE A 125 -16.41 7.13 -14.71
CA ILE A 125 -15.06 6.56 -14.48
C ILE A 125 -13.98 7.62 -14.59
N TYR A 126 -14.10 8.53 -15.56
CA TYR A 126 -13.13 9.60 -15.75
C TYR A 126 -13.07 10.50 -14.50
N ILE A 127 -14.23 10.94 -13.99
CA ILE A 127 -14.32 11.78 -12.79
C ILE A 127 -13.87 11.02 -11.55
N SER A 128 -14.35 9.79 -11.36
CA SER A 128 -13.96 8.95 -10.22
C SER A 128 -12.46 8.66 -10.21
N GLY A 129 -11.83 8.52 -11.38
CA GLY A 129 -10.38 8.39 -11.50
C GLY A 129 -9.63 9.58 -10.90
N HIS A 130 -10.06 10.81 -11.17
CA HIS A 130 -9.49 12.02 -10.59
C HIS A 130 -9.71 12.11 -9.08
N ILE A 131 -10.92 11.74 -8.59
CA ILE A 131 -11.25 11.74 -7.16
C ILE A 131 -10.37 10.72 -6.41
N ILE A 132 -10.32 9.46 -6.87
CA ILE A 132 -9.50 8.40 -6.27
C ILE A 132 -8.04 8.82 -6.21
N PHE A 133 -7.55 9.40 -7.29
CA PHE A 133 -6.16 9.79 -7.40
C PHE A 133 -5.83 10.96 -6.44
N SER A 134 -6.73 11.94 -6.32
CA SER A 134 -6.60 13.04 -5.36
C SER A 134 -6.64 12.55 -3.91
N ALA A 135 -7.55 11.62 -3.60
CA ALA A 135 -7.64 10.98 -2.30
C ALA A 135 -6.35 10.20 -1.95
N LYS A 136 -5.79 9.46 -2.91
CA LYS A 136 -4.49 8.77 -2.73
C LYS A 136 -3.38 9.76 -2.38
N ILE A 137 -3.25 10.87 -3.13
CA ILE A 137 -2.26 11.91 -2.84
C ILE A 137 -2.43 12.47 -1.44
N LEU A 138 -3.66 12.76 -1.03
CA LEU A 138 -3.96 13.32 0.29
C LEU A 138 -3.55 12.36 1.41
N ILE A 139 -3.89 11.08 1.30
CA ILE A 139 -3.46 10.03 2.25
C ILE A 139 -1.93 9.96 2.31
N TYR A 140 -1.25 10.06 1.16
CA TYR A 140 0.21 10.04 1.12
C TYR A 140 0.84 11.26 1.80
N TRP A 141 0.28 12.45 1.62
CA TRP A 141 0.73 13.65 2.32
C TRP A 141 0.58 13.50 3.83
N ILE A 142 -0.55 12.96 4.30
CA ILE A 142 -0.76 12.67 5.72
C ILE A 142 0.30 11.68 6.23
N MET A 143 0.52 10.56 5.54
CA MET A 143 1.56 9.60 5.91
C MET A 143 2.96 10.22 5.93
N TYR A 144 3.28 11.07 4.95
CA TYR A 144 4.58 11.74 4.88
C TYR A 144 4.78 12.69 6.05
N ILE A 145 3.77 13.48 6.40
CA ILE A 145 3.76 14.38 7.56
C ILE A 145 3.98 13.59 8.86
N ILE A 146 3.45 12.36 8.97
CA ILE A 146 3.63 11.51 10.16
C ILE A 146 4.99 10.80 10.17
N ILE A 147 5.44 10.23 9.05
CA ILE A 147 6.68 9.42 9.00
C ILE A 147 7.93 10.28 9.12
N LYS A 148 7.94 11.48 8.54
CA LYS A 148 9.12 12.38 8.55
C LYS A 148 9.59 12.73 9.96
N PRO A 149 8.74 13.17 10.92
CA PRO A 149 9.18 13.48 12.28
C PRO A 149 9.66 12.23 13.02
N ILE A 150 9.01 11.07 12.83
CA ILE A 150 9.44 9.81 13.45
C ILE A 150 10.84 9.42 12.98
N ARG A 151 11.11 9.51 11.67
CA ARG A 151 12.44 9.18 11.12
C ARG A 151 13.51 10.15 11.64
N LEU A 152 13.20 11.43 11.76
CA LEU A 152 14.09 12.43 12.35
C LEU A 152 14.44 12.04 13.80
N PHE A 153 13.42 11.69 14.59
CA PHE A 153 13.59 11.32 15.99
C PHE A 153 14.39 10.03 16.17
N CYS A 154 14.09 8.99 15.40
CA CYS A 154 14.88 7.75 15.41
C CYS A 154 16.33 7.98 14.95
N GLY A 155 16.55 8.84 13.96
CA GLY A 155 17.89 9.24 13.50
C GLY A 155 18.68 9.93 14.59
N PHE A 156 18.03 10.84 15.33
CA PHE A 156 18.60 11.53 16.48
C PHE A 156 18.96 10.53 17.60
N ALA A 157 18.03 9.65 18.00
CA ALA A 157 18.27 8.64 19.02
C ALA A 157 19.46 7.72 18.66
N LYS A 158 19.54 7.24 17.41
CA LYS A 158 20.68 6.42 16.94
C LYS A 158 22.01 7.17 17.01
N ARG A 159 22.01 8.49 16.82
CA ARG A 159 23.21 9.32 16.92
C ARG A 159 23.65 9.43 18.38
N THR A 160 22.72 9.67 19.29
CA THR A 160 22.99 9.74 20.74
C THR A 160 23.51 8.42 21.28
N VAL A 161 22.89 7.29 20.92
CA VAL A 161 23.34 5.96 21.33
C VAL A 161 24.76 5.67 20.85
N ARG A 162 25.07 5.92 19.56
CA ARG A 162 26.43 5.75 19.05
C ARG A 162 27.46 6.61 19.78
N TRP A 163 27.10 7.85 20.11
CA TRP A 163 27.99 8.76 20.83
C TRP A 163 28.29 8.26 22.25
N ILE A 164 27.25 7.81 22.98
CA ILE A 164 27.40 7.21 24.31
C ILE A 164 28.26 5.95 24.23
N PHE A 165 27.98 5.07 23.26
CA PHE A 165 28.70 3.81 23.08
C PHE A 165 30.17 4.03 22.73
N ALA A 166 30.46 4.98 21.83
CA ALA A 166 31.83 5.36 21.49
C ALA A 166 32.59 5.91 22.72
N LYS A 167 31.92 6.71 23.56
CA LYS A 167 32.52 7.29 24.78
C LYS A 167 32.76 6.23 25.86
N THR A 168 31.85 5.27 26.04
CA THR A 168 32.01 4.18 27.02
C THR A 168 33.01 3.13 26.57
N VAL A 169 32.92 2.66 25.33
CA VAL A 169 33.86 1.67 24.78
C VAL A 169 35.26 2.28 24.63
N GLY A 170 35.38 3.52 24.17
CA GLY A 170 36.67 4.22 24.09
C GLY A 170 37.34 4.39 25.45
N ALA A 171 36.58 4.77 26.48
CA ALA A 171 37.10 4.89 27.84
C ALA A 171 37.52 3.53 28.43
N LEU A 172 36.77 2.46 28.16
CA LEU A 172 37.10 1.10 28.60
C LEU A 172 38.34 0.57 27.88
N ALA A 173 38.43 0.75 26.56
CA ALA A 173 39.57 0.35 25.76
C ALA A 173 40.86 1.06 26.19
N ALA A 174 40.80 2.37 26.45
CA ALA A 174 41.92 3.14 26.97
C ALA A 174 42.40 2.61 28.34
N LYS A 175 41.47 2.28 29.25
CA LYS A 175 41.78 1.75 30.57
C LYS A 175 42.44 0.36 30.51
N ILE A 176 41.99 -0.50 29.59
CA ILE A 176 42.58 -1.82 29.35
C ILE A 176 43.99 -1.68 28.77
N SER A 177 44.18 -0.80 27.77
CA SER A 177 45.49 -0.52 27.18
C SER A 177 46.50 -0.03 28.21
N TYR A 178 46.07 0.90 29.08
CA TYR A 178 46.92 1.45 30.13
C TYR A 178 47.35 0.39 31.17
N ARG A 179 46.45 -0.53 31.54
CA ARG A 179 46.79 -1.66 32.42
C ARG A 179 47.82 -2.58 31.77
N ARG A 180 47.63 -2.95 30.50
CA ARG A 180 48.57 -3.80 29.76
C ARG A 180 49.96 -3.17 29.66
N GLN A 181 50.04 -1.88 29.32
CA GLN A 181 51.33 -1.17 29.30
C GLN A 181 52.02 -1.20 30.67
N ARG A 182 51.27 -0.95 31.74
CA ARG A 182 51.81 -0.91 33.09
C ARG A 182 52.33 -2.28 33.56
N ASP A 183 51.64 -3.36 33.22
CA ASP A 183 52.10 -4.72 33.53
C ASP A 183 53.35 -5.10 32.71
N TYR A 184 53.42 -4.69 31.44
CA TYR A 184 54.62 -4.87 30.61
C TYR A 184 55.82 -4.12 31.18
N THR A 185 55.65 -2.84 31.54
CA THR A 185 56.71 -2.03 32.17
C THR A 185 57.18 -2.65 33.49
N LYS A 186 56.28 -3.20 34.31
CA LYS A 186 56.66 -3.91 35.55
C LYS A 186 57.47 -5.16 35.27
N LYS A 187 57.05 -5.99 34.29
CA LYS A 187 57.80 -7.19 33.88
C LYS A 187 59.19 -6.82 33.37
N LEU A 188 59.27 -5.85 32.47
CA LEU A 188 60.53 -5.35 31.93
C LEU A 188 61.46 -4.84 33.04
N CYS A 189 60.95 -4.06 33.99
CA CYS A 189 61.73 -3.57 35.13
C CYS A 189 62.22 -4.73 36.02
N SER A 190 61.40 -5.76 36.22
CA SER A 190 61.79 -6.95 36.98
C SER A 190 62.83 -7.82 36.27
N GLU A 191 62.78 -7.90 34.94
CA GLU A 191 63.81 -8.56 34.13
C GLU A 191 65.12 -7.78 34.16
N LEU A 192 65.06 -6.46 33.97
CA LEU A 192 66.24 -5.58 34.07
C LEU A 192 66.92 -5.68 35.43
N LEU A 193 66.16 -5.77 36.53
CA LEU A 193 66.72 -5.97 37.87
C LEU A 193 67.40 -7.34 38.01
N LYS A 194 66.77 -8.41 37.53
CA LYS A 194 67.38 -9.76 37.51
C LYS A 194 68.62 -9.82 36.63
N ASN A 195 68.63 -9.12 35.50
CA ASN A 195 69.77 -9.06 34.60
C ASN A 195 70.89 -8.23 35.23
N ALA A 196 70.59 -7.12 35.90
CA ALA A 196 71.55 -6.33 36.65
C ALA A 196 72.19 -7.13 37.81
N GLU A 197 71.41 -7.93 38.53
CA GLU A 197 71.90 -8.84 39.58
C GLU A 197 72.87 -9.91 39.03
N ASN A 198 72.66 -10.34 37.79
CA ASN A 198 73.53 -11.28 37.06
C ASN A 198 74.64 -10.59 36.23
N GLY A 199 74.87 -9.28 36.43
CA GLY A 199 75.91 -8.53 35.71
C GLY A 199 75.66 -8.36 34.20
N PHE A 200 74.40 -8.39 33.76
CA PHE A 200 73.95 -8.28 32.36
C PHE A 200 74.44 -9.37 31.40
N THR A 201 74.95 -10.48 31.94
CA THR A 201 75.55 -11.56 31.15
C THR A 201 74.56 -12.37 30.30
N ARG A 202 73.27 -12.41 30.70
CA ARG A 202 72.22 -13.22 30.06
C ARG A 202 71.70 -12.69 28.72
N ASP A 203 71.66 -11.37 28.53
CA ASP A 203 71.11 -10.78 27.29
C ASP A 203 72.11 -10.90 26.12
N ALA A 204 73.42 -10.91 26.43
CA ALA A 204 74.49 -11.09 25.43
C ALA A 204 74.54 -12.49 24.81
N GLU A 205 74.02 -13.53 25.49
CA GLU A 205 73.96 -14.90 24.94
C GLU A 205 72.78 -15.11 23.98
N VAL A 206 71.69 -14.35 24.13
CA VAL A 206 70.47 -14.50 23.30
C VAL A 206 70.62 -13.77 21.96
N GLU A 207 71.38 -12.68 21.90
CA GLU A 207 71.63 -11.91 20.67
C GLU A 207 72.69 -12.57 19.75
N MET A 208 73.44 -13.56 20.25
CA MET A 208 74.43 -14.33 19.50
C MET A 208 73.89 -15.66 18.92
N ARG A 209 72.59 -15.93 19.03
CA ARG A 209 71.88 -17.07 18.38
C ARG A 209 70.90 -16.58 17.34
#